data_AF-A0A2W3Z748-F1
#
_entry.id   AF-A0A2W3Z748-F1
#
_cell.length_a   1.000
_cell.length_b   1.000
_cell.length_c   1.000
_cell.angle_alpha   90.00
_cell.angle_beta   90.00
_cell.angle_gamma   90.00
#
_symmetry.space_group_name_H-M   'P 1'
#
loop_
_entity.id
_entity.type
_entity.pdbx_description
1 polymer ?
#
loop_
_entity_poly.entity_id
_entity_poly.type
_entity_poly.pdbx_seq_one_letter_code
_entity_poly.pdbx_strand_id
1 'polypeptide(L)'
;MAIKSDLAGASQKATALKSATDRLIQQSNINNDTQTTVVGNDNAQEAITTAQETATKVAQAVFAASNNLQSVAKDFEALDQTVGNTIFKPLGSLRK
;
A
#
# COMPACT_ATOMS: atom_id res chain seq x y z
N MET A 1 29.59 -2.34 -6.08
CA MET A 1 28.27 -1.84 -5.63
C MET A 1 27.34 -3.03 -5.57
N ALA A 2 26.88 -3.43 -4.38
CA ALA A 2 25.81 -4.42 -4.26
C ALA A 2 24.50 -3.65 -4.11
N ILE A 3 23.57 -3.83 -5.05
CA ILE A 3 22.18 -3.46 -4.81
C ILE A 3 21.68 -4.46 -3.77
N LYS A 4 21.29 -3.97 -2.59
CA LYS A 4 20.79 -4.79 -1.48
C LYS A 4 19.35 -4.39 -1.20
N SER A 5 18.47 -5.37 -1.01
CA SER A 5 17.09 -5.13 -0.64
C SER A 5 16.98 -4.40 0.71
N ASP A 6 16.13 -3.37 0.78
CA ASP A 6 15.69 -2.74 2.03
C ASP A 6 14.26 -3.20 2.37
N LEU A 7 14.15 -4.47 2.76
CA LEU A 7 12.86 -5.06 3.13
C LEU A 7 12.22 -4.34 4.33
N ALA A 8 13.03 -3.90 5.29
CA ALA A 8 12.55 -3.21 6.48
C ALA A 8 11.90 -1.87 6.13
N GLY A 9 12.59 -1.04 5.34
CA GLY A 9 12.06 0.23 4.87
C GLY A 9 10.83 0.06 3.98
N ALA A 10 10.84 -0.92 3.07
CA ALA A 10 9.69 -1.22 2.22
C ALA A 10 8.46 -1.68 3.03
N SER A 11 8.64 -2.58 4.00
CA SER A 11 7.56 -3.09 4.85
C SER A 11 6.98 -2.00 5.75
N GLN A 12 7.82 -1.12 6.31
CA GLN A 12 7.36 0.01 7.12
C GLN A 12 6.52 0.97 6.29
N LYS A 13 6.96 1.31 5.06
CA LYS A 13 6.19 2.19 4.16
C LYS A 13 4.88 1.55 3.71
N ALA A 14 4.90 0.26 3.34
CA ALA A 14 3.69 -0.47 2.98
C ALA A 14 2.67 -0.51 4.13
N THR A 15 3.14 -0.70 5.36
CA THR A 15 2.29 -0.69 6.56
C THR A 15 1.70 0.70 6.81
N ALA A 16 2.51 1.75 6.72
CA ALA A 16 2.04 3.13 6.88
C ALA A 16 0.99 3.50 5.81
N LEU A 17 1.20 3.08 4.56
CA LEU A 17 0.26 3.27 3.47
C LEU A 17 -1.04 2.48 3.69
N LYS A 18 -0.96 1.24 4.18
CA LYS A 18 -2.13 0.46 4.59
C LYS A 18 -2.92 1.20 5.67
N SER A 19 -2.28 1.68 6.73
CA SER A 19 -2.97 2.40 7.81
C SER A 19 -3.58 3.72 7.34
N ALA A 20 -2.90 4.47 6.47
CA ALA A 20 -3.45 5.69 5.88
C ALA A 20 -4.67 5.38 4.99
N THR A 21 -4.60 4.28 4.25
CA THR A 21 -5.69 3.76 3.45
C THR A 21 -6.89 3.38 4.32
N ASP A 22 -6.69 2.60 5.38
CA ASP A 22 -7.75 2.19 6.30
C ASP A 22 -8.47 3.41 6.90
N ARG A 23 -7.74 4.49 7.22
CA ARG A 23 -8.33 5.76 7.70
C ARG A 23 -9.13 6.50 6.62
N LEU A 24 -8.73 6.39 5.35
CA LEU A 24 -9.46 6.99 4.23
C LEU A 24 -10.80 6.28 3.97
N ILE A 25 -10.87 4.97 4.20
CA ILE A 25 -12.11 4.18 4.04
C ILE A 25 -12.98 4.19 5.29
N GLN A 26 -12.45 4.59 6.45
CA GLN A 26 -13.22 4.75 7.68
C GLN A 26 -14.20 5.93 7.52
N GLN A 27 -15.34 5.64 6.90
CA GLN A 27 -16.39 6.62 6.70
C GLN A 27 -16.97 7.06 8.05
N SER A 28 -17.13 8.36 8.22
CA SER A 28 -18.05 8.89 9.22
C SER A 28 -19.46 8.47 8.81
N ASN A 29 -20.31 8.04 9.76
CA ASN A 29 -21.73 7.80 9.45
C ASN A 29 -22.34 9.11 8.94
N ILE A 30 -22.68 9.14 7.65
CA ILE A 30 -23.31 10.29 7.03
C ILE A 30 -24.81 10.10 7.13
N ASN A 31 -25.48 11.00 7.84
CA ASN A 31 -26.93 11.07 7.86
C ASN A 31 -27.39 11.92 6.68
N ASN A 32 -28.00 11.27 5.68
CA ASN A 32 -28.63 11.96 4.56
C ASN A 32 -30.00 12.50 4.98
N ASP A 33 -30.26 13.76 4.66
CA ASP A 33 -31.60 14.34 4.77
C ASP A 33 -32.40 14.04 3.52
N THR A 34 -33.36 13.11 3.64
CA THR A 34 -34.26 12.68 2.56
C THR A 34 -35.64 13.34 2.63
N GLN A 35 -35.87 14.28 3.56
CA GLN A 35 -37.19 14.90 3.75
C GLN A 35 -37.37 16.17 2.92
N THR A 36 -36.28 16.84 2.53
CA THR A 36 -36.35 18.01 1.65
C THR A 36 -36.12 17.62 0.19
N THR A 37 -36.86 18.26 -0.72
CA THR A 37 -36.74 18.10 -2.18
C THR A 37 -36.05 19.30 -2.81
N VAL A 38 -35.33 20.09 -2.01
CA VAL A 38 -34.53 21.20 -2.54
C VAL A 38 -33.39 20.58 -3.34
N VAL A 39 -33.25 20.97 -4.61
CA VAL A 39 -32.22 20.44 -5.54
C VAL A 39 -30.81 20.41 -4.92
N GLY A 40 -30.51 21.34 -4.00
CA GLY A 40 -29.26 21.34 -3.24
C GLY A 40 -29.03 20.10 -2.37
N ASN A 41 -30.06 19.49 -1.79
CA ASN A 41 -29.95 18.26 -1.00
C ASN A 41 -29.57 17.07 -1.89
N ASP A 42 -30.22 16.91 -3.03
CA ASP A 42 -29.92 15.82 -3.97
C ASP A 42 -28.47 15.96 -4.49
N ASN A 43 -28.06 17.18 -4.87
CA ASN A 43 -26.69 17.45 -5.27
C ASN A 43 -25.67 17.15 -4.17
N ALA A 44 -26.00 17.46 -2.90
CA ALA A 44 -25.12 17.18 -1.77
C ALA A 44 -24.98 15.67 -1.54
N GLN A 45 -26.08 14.91 -1.63
CA GLN A 45 -26.06 13.45 -1.51
C GLN A 45 -25.21 12.81 -2.63
N GLU A 46 -25.40 13.24 -3.88
CA GLU A 46 -24.62 12.75 -5.02
C GLU A 46 -23.12 13.06 -4.87
N ALA A 47 -22.79 14.28 -4.45
CA ALA A 47 -21.40 14.69 -4.20
C ALA A 47 -20.76 13.86 -3.07
N ILE A 48 -21.51 13.58 -2.00
CA ILE A 48 -21.07 12.73 -0.90
C ILE A 48 -20.78 11.31 -1.40
N THR A 49 -21.72 10.70 -2.13
CA THR A 49 -21.54 9.35 -2.70
C THR A 49 -20.33 9.31 -3.62
N THR A 50 -20.18 10.29 -4.50
CA THR A 50 -19.04 10.38 -5.42
C THR A 50 -17.71 10.50 -4.66
N ALA A 51 -17.66 11.33 -3.61
CA ALA A 51 -16.47 11.48 -2.78
C ALA A 51 -16.11 10.18 -2.05
N GLN A 52 -17.11 9.46 -1.54
CA GLN A 52 -16.95 8.17 -0.86
C GLN A 52 -16.42 7.08 -1.81
N GLU A 53 -16.98 6.99 -3.00
CA GLU A 53 -16.51 6.06 -4.03
C GLU A 53 -15.08 6.38 -4.45
N THR A 54 -14.77 7.67 -4.62
CA THR A 54 -13.43 8.12 -5.00
C THR A 54 -12.41 7.79 -3.91
N ALA A 55 -12.73 8.08 -2.65
CA ALA A 55 -11.90 7.72 -1.51
C ALA A 55 -11.63 6.20 -1.47
N THR A 56 -12.66 5.39 -1.72
CA THR A 56 -12.54 3.92 -1.79
C THR A 56 -11.64 3.47 -2.92
N LYS A 57 -11.76 4.04 -4.13
CA LYS A 57 -10.91 3.70 -5.28
C LYS A 57 -9.45 4.07 -5.03
N VAL A 58 -9.20 5.26 -4.48
CA VAL A 58 -7.84 5.71 -4.11
C VAL A 58 -7.24 4.79 -3.06
N ALA A 59 -8.01 4.47 -2.01
CA ALA A 59 -7.64 3.54 -0.97
C ALA A 59 -7.19 2.19 -1.56
N GLN A 60 -8.02 1.58 -2.41
CA GLN A 60 -7.71 0.30 -3.06
C GLN A 60 -6.43 0.35 -3.90
N ALA A 61 -6.23 1.42 -4.68
CA ALA A 61 -5.04 1.60 -5.50
C ALA A 61 -3.77 1.73 -4.64
N VAL A 62 -3.82 2.52 -3.57
CA VAL A 62 -2.70 2.69 -2.64
C VAL A 62 -2.38 1.38 -1.91
N PHE A 63 -3.41 0.63 -1.48
CA PHE A 63 -3.24 -0.68 -0.86
C PHE A 63 -2.55 -1.68 -1.82
N ALA A 64 -3.00 -1.76 -3.07
CA ALA A 64 -2.40 -2.62 -4.08
C ALA A 64 -0.93 -2.26 -4.34
N ALA A 65 -0.62 -0.97 -4.50
CA ALA A 65 0.75 -0.50 -4.68
C ALA A 65 1.64 -0.86 -3.48
N SER A 66 1.10 -0.73 -2.26
CA SER A 66 1.82 -1.06 -1.01
C SER A 66 2.15 -2.54 -0.91
N ASN A 67 1.22 -3.42 -1.28
CA ASN A 67 1.46 -4.85 -1.31
C ASN A 67 2.50 -5.22 -2.37
N ASN A 68 2.45 -4.60 -3.56
CA ASN A 68 3.43 -4.83 -4.61
C ASN A 68 4.84 -4.41 -4.15
N LEU A 69 4.98 -3.26 -3.49
CA LEU A 69 6.26 -2.82 -2.91
C LEU A 69 6.80 -3.83 -1.90
N GLN A 70 5.96 -4.34 -1.01
CA GLN A 70 6.37 -5.35 -0.04
C GLN A 70 6.79 -6.66 -0.71
N SER A 71 6.04 -7.12 -1.72
CA SER A 71 6.34 -8.34 -2.45
C SER A 71 7.69 -8.24 -3.17
N VAL A 72 7.89 -7.19 -3.94
CA VAL A 72 9.14 -6.96 -4.68
C VAL A 72 10.33 -6.89 -3.73
N ALA A 73 10.19 -6.22 -2.58
CA ALA A 73 11.25 -6.16 -1.58
C ALA A 73 11.61 -7.54 -1.01
N LYS A 74 10.62 -8.42 -0.79
CA LYS A 74 10.87 -9.81 -0.38
C LYS A 74 11.59 -10.60 -1.47
N ASP A 75 11.17 -10.44 -2.73
CA ASP A 75 11.81 -11.13 -3.86
C ASP A 75 13.28 -10.72 -4.03
N PHE A 76 13.58 -9.42 -3.87
CA PHE A 76 14.97 -8.94 -3.87
C PHE A 76 15.78 -9.47 -2.68
N GLU A 77 15.19 -9.57 -1.48
CA GLU A 77 15.90 -10.14 -0.33
C GLU A 77 16.21 -11.63 -0.53
N ALA A 78 15.25 -12.39 -1.07
CA ALA A 78 15.46 -13.80 -1.39
C ALA A 78 16.60 -13.96 -2.40
N LEU A 79 16.63 -13.12 -3.44
CA LEU A 79 17.72 -13.10 -4.43
C LEU A 79 19.07 -12.76 -3.79
N ASP A 80 19.13 -11.75 -2.93
CA ASP A 80 20.35 -11.38 -2.20
C ASP A 80 20.90 -12.54 -1.36
N GLN A 81 20.00 -13.27 -0.67
CA GLN A 81 20.38 -14.44 0.12
C GLN A 81 20.90 -15.58 -0.76
N THR A 82 20.26 -15.85 -1.90
CA THR A 82 20.73 -16.85 -2.87
C THR A 82 22.10 -16.48 -3.41
N VAL A 83 22.28 -15.26 -3.91
CA VAL A 83 23.57 -14.79 -4.44
C VAL A 83 24.67 -14.83 -3.38
N GLY A 84 24.39 -14.37 -2.16
CA GLY A 84 25.31 -14.43 -1.03
C GLY A 84 25.76 -15.86 -0.70
N ASN A 85 24.81 -16.81 -0.69
CA ASN A 85 25.09 -18.20 -0.35
C ASN A 85 25.73 -19.00 -1.49
N THR A 86 25.41 -18.71 -2.76
CA THR A 86 25.86 -19.50 -3.91
C THR A 86 27.15 -18.97 -4.52
N ILE A 87 27.36 -17.64 -4.53
CA ILE A 87 28.52 -17.03 -5.21
C ILE A 87 29.65 -16.72 -4.24
N PHE A 88 29.35 -16.13 -3.07
CA PHE A 88 30.39 -15.58 -2.20
C PHE A 88 30.89 -16.55 -1.12
N LYS A 89 30.05 -17.45 -0.62
CA LYS A 89 30.45 -18.48 0.36
C LYS A 89 31.52 -19.47 -0.16
N PRO A 90 31.44 -20.02 -1.38
CA PRO A 90 32.45 -20.96 -1.89
C PRO A 90 33.82 -20.31 -2.15
N LEU A 91 33.84 -19.04 -2.54
CA LEU A 91 35.07 -18.27 -2.79
C LEU A 91 35.86 -17.97 -1.50
N GLY A 92 35.16 -17.81 -0.37
CA GLY A 92 35.80 -17.63 0.94
C GLY A 92 36.45 -18.91 1.49
N SER A 93 35.91 -20.09 1.15
CA SER A 93 36.47 -21.38 1.54
C SER A 93 37.64 -21.86 0.68
N LEU A 94 37.83 -21.31 -0.52
CA LEU A 94 38.95 -21.59 -1.43
C LEU A 94 40.21 -20.75 -1.14
N ARG A 95 40.14 -19.82 -0.17
CA ARG A 95 41.24 -18.92 0.23
C ARG A 95 41.89 -19.29 1.58
N LYS A 96 41.67 -20.50 2.09
CA LYS A 96 42.42 -21.06 3.22
C LYS A 96 43.52 -21.99 2.72
#